data_AF-A0A8K0XEF0-F1
#
_entry.id   AF-A0A8K0XEF0-F1
#
_cell.length_a   1.000
_cell.length_b   1.000
_cell.length_c   1.000
_cell.angle_alpha   90.00
_cell.angle_beta   90.00
_cell.angle_gamma   90.00
#
_symmetry.space_group_name_H-M   'P 1'
#
loop_
_entity.id
_entity.type
_entity.pdbx_description
1 polymer ?
#
loop_
_entity_poly.entity_id
_entity_poly.type
_entity_poly.pdbx_seq_one_letter_code
_entity_poly.pdbx_strand_id
1 'polypeptide(L)'
;MTRTPLSSRSLDLVYFVFFLIHLPASLLLDCQALYPTWLVPGFISALPRMYTQMSGDPLINGAMGLAGDSSQFVWFKCFLALEASFQVPVFVLGMRGLWKDSRSIYVLLLIYAASTATTTLPCVAVLLGMPATSAETVAAGVQSLTSSQRLLLLTSYIPFFLLPLFMTVDMALRILQLVHVGAAATVQKKTK
;
A
#
# COMPACT_ATOMS: atom_id res chain seq x y z
N MET A 1 -3.36 32.95 0.58
CA MET A 1 -2.77 32.36 -0.64
C MET A 1 -3.85 31.54 -1.33
N THR A 2 -4.06 31.76 -2.63
CA THR A 2 -4.99 30.97 -3.44
C THR A 2 -4.44 29.56 -3.64
N ARG A 3 -5.26 28.54 -3.34
CA ARG A 3 -4.94 27.12 -3.49
C ARG A 3 -4.61 26.80 -4.95
N THR A 4 -3.50 26.10 -5.21
CA THR A 4 -3.23 25.55 -6.54
C THR A 4 -4.12 24.30 -6.75
N PRO A 5 -4.94 24.23 -7.80
CA PRO A 5 -5.79 23.08 -8.05
C PRO A 5 -4.94 21.81 -8.30
N LEU A 6 -5.48 20.63 -7.96
CA LEU A 6 -4.80 19.35 -8.17
C LEU A 6 -4.53 19.06 -9.66
N SER A 7 -5.40 19.53 -10.56
CA SER A 7 -5.22 19.37 -12.01
C SER A 7 -3.95 20.05 -12.54
N SER A 8 -3.42 21.05 -11.83
CA SER A 8 -2.16 21.72 -12.15
C SER A 8 -0.94 21.11 -11.46
N ARG A 9 -1.14 20.09 -10.60
CA ARG A 9 -0.10 19.39 -9.83
C ARG A 9 -0.17 17.89 -10.14
N SER A 10 0.33 17.49 -11.32
CA SER A 10 0.19 16.13 -11.86
C SER A 10 0.61 15.02 -10.88
N LEU A 11 1.76 15.16 -10.21
CA LEU A 11 2.21 14.17 -9.21
C LEU A 11 1.26 14.09 -8.00
N ASP A 12 0.80 15.23 -7.50
CA ASP A 12 -0.12 15.28 -6.36
C ASP A 12 -1.48 14.67 -6.72
N LEU A 13 -1.92 14.83 -7.98
CA LEU A 13 -3.11 14.17 -8.51
C LEU A 13 -2.92 12.65 -8.57
N VAL A 14 -1.77 12.16 -9.04
CA VAL A 14 -1.46 10.72 -9.06
C VAL A 14 -1.51 10.14 -7.64
N TYR A 15 -0.89 10.80 -6.67
CA TYR A 15 -0.92 10.34 -5.27
C TYR A 15 -2.32 10.41 -4.67
N PHE A 16 -3.09 11.45 -4.98
CA PHE A 16 -4.47 11.57 -4.54
C PHE A 16 -5.33 10.42 -5.08
N VAL A 17 -5.25 10.14 -6.38
CA VAL A 17 -5.98 9.03 -7.01
C VAL A 17 -5.53 7.70 -6.44
N PHE A 18 -4.23 7.51 -6.21
CA PHE A 18 -3.71 6.31 -5.55
C PHE A 18 -4.34 6.10 -4.18
N PHE A 19 -4.37 7.11 -3.31
CA PHE A 19 -5.06 6.99 -2.01
C PHE A 19 -6.56 6.71 -2.16
N LEU A 20 -7.21 7.32 -3.15
CA LEU A 20 -8.64 7.15 -3.40
C LEU A 20 -9.01 5.72 -3.81
N ILE A 21 -8.19 5.07 -4.65
CA ILE A 21 -8.42 3.68 -5.07
C ILE A 21 -7.97 2.68 -4.00
N HIS A 22 -6.93 3.02 -3.23
CA HIS A 22 -6.34 2.12 -2.24
C HIS A 22 -7.22 2.03 -1.00
N LEU A 23 -7.82 3.14 -0.55
CA LEU A 23 -8.69 3.15 0.63
C LEU A 23 -9.82 2.10 0.60
N PRO A 24 -10.65 1.98 -0.46
CA PRO A 24 -11.67 0.95 -0.51
C PRO A 24 -11.07 -0.46 -0.61
N ALA A 25 -9.96 -0.66 -1.33
CA ALA A 25 -9.30 -1.95 -1.41
C ALA A 25 -8.83 -2.42 -0.01
N SER A 26 -8.13 -1.54 0.72
CA SER A 26 -7.68 -1.81 2.08
C SER A 26 -8.83 -2.10 3.04
N LEU A 27 -9.89 -1.30 3.01
CA LEU A 27 -11.02 -1.49 3.92
C LEU A 27 -11.85 -2.74 3.58
N LEU A 28 -11.97 -3.09 2.30
CA LEU A 28 -12.83 -4.18 1.82
C LEU A 28 -12.08 -5.49 1.58
N LEU A 29 -10.75 -5.53 1.64
CA LEU A 29 -9.98 -6.76 1.43
C LEU A 29 -8.98 -6.97 2.56
N ASP A 30 -8.02 -6.05 2.70
CA ASP A 30 -6.85 -6.23 3.56
C ASP A 30 -7.19 -6.20 5.05
N CYS A 31 -7.97 -5.19 5.47
CA CYS A 31 -8.39 -5.02 6.86
C CYS A 31 -9.36 -6.10 7.34
N GLN A 32 -9.96 -6.90 6.44
CA GLN A 32 -10.85 -8.00 6.84
C GLN A 32 -10.14 -9.07 7.68
N ALA A 33 -8.82 -9.22 7.56
CA ALA A 33 -8.03 -10.11 8.42
C ALA A 33 -8.11 -9.72 9.90
N LEU A 34 -8.48 -8.47 10.18
CA LEU A 34 -8.44 -7.86 11.51
C LEU A 34 -9.83 -7.57 12.06
N TYR A 35 -10.84 -7.52 11.19
CA TYR A 35 -12.19 -7.22 11.62
C TYR A 35 -12.75 -8.34 12.48
N PRO A 36 -13.45 -8.01 13.59
CA PRO A 36 -14.24 -9.01 14.26
C PRO A 36 -15.41 -9.44 13.37
N THR A 37 -15.82 -10.70 13.47
CA THR A 37 -16.82 -11.31 12.59
C THR A 37 -18.18 -10.60 12.56
N TRP A 38 -18.54 -9.89 13.64
CA TRP A 38 -19.78 -9.12 13.72
C TRP A 38 -19.75 -7.78 12.98
N LEU A 39 -18.58 -7.27 12.60
CA LEU A 39 -18.43 -5.98 11.93
C LEU A 39 -18.58 -6.10 10.39
N VAL A 40 -18.55 -7.32 9.85
CA VAL A 40 -18.48 -7.56 8.40
C VAL A 40 -19.77 -8.22 7.91
N PRO A 41 -20.62 -7.52 7.15
CA PRO A 41 -21.78 -8.11 6.49
C PRO A 41 -21.38 -9.28 5.59
N GLY A 42 -22.26 -10.29 5.46
CA GLY A 42 -21.97 -11.52 4.73
C GLY A 42 -21.42 -11.31 3.31
N PHE A 43 -21.99 -10.37 2.55
CA PHE A 43 -21.50 -10.02 1.20
C PHE A 43 -20.05 -9.52 1.20
N ILE A 44 -19.67 -8.69 2.17
CA ILE A 44 -18.30 -8.17 2.30
C ILE A 44 -17.35 -9.29 2.70
N SER A 45 -17.76 -10.17 3.62
CA SER A 45 -16.95 -11.31 4.08
C SER A 45 -16.66 -12.34 2.97
N ALA A 46 -17.42 -12.33 1.88
CA ALA A 46 -17.18 -13.17 0.72
C ALA A 46 -16.06 -12.65 -0.19
N LEU A 47 -15.74 -11.36 -0.14
CA LEU A 47 -14.78 -10.72 -1.06
C LEU A 47 -13.37 -11.34 -1.01
N PRO A 48 -12.76 -11.60 0.17
CA PRO A 48 -11.44 -12.22 0.21
C PRO A 48 -11.44 -13.61 -0.44
N ARG A 49 -12.51 -14.39 -0.22
CA ARG A 49 -12.65 -15.72 -0.83
C ARG A 49 -12.84 -15.63 -2.34
N MET A 50 -13.68 -14.72 -2.82
CA MET A 50 -13.89 -14.51 -4.26
C MET A 50 -12.60 -14.05 -4.94
N TYR A 51 -11.89 -13.11 -4.31
CA TYR A 51 -10.60 -12.61 -4.77
C TYR A 51 -9.58 -13.74 -4.86
N THR A 52 -9.37 -14.52 -3.79
CA THR A 52 -8.34 -15.55 -3.78
C THR A 52 -8.68 -16.76 -4.65
N GLN A 53 -9.95 -17.07 -4.87
CA GLN A 53 -10.38 -18.09 -5.85
C GLN A 53 -10.03 -17.67 -7.28
N MET A 54 -10.18 -16.38 -7.60
CA MET A 54 -9.83 -15.83 -8.91
C MET A 54 -8.31 -15.68 -9.08
N SER A 55 -7.64 -15.09 -8.09
CA SER A 55 -6.25 -14.64 -8.21
C SER A 55 -5.22 -15.69 -7.79
N GLY A 56 -5.60 -16.64 -6.93
CA GLY A 56 -4.67 -17.55 -6.28
C GLY A 56 -3.73 -16.86 -5.27
N ASP A 57 -4.03 -15.64 -4.82
CA ASP A 57 -3.15 -14.86 -3.95
C ASP A 57 -2.74 -15.66 -2.69
N PRO A 58 -1.44 -16.00 -2.53
CA PRO A 58 -0.99 -16.80 -1.42
C PRO A 58 -0.96 -16.03 -0.10
N LEU A 59 -0.75 -14.71 -0.15
CA LEU A 59 -0.63 -13.83 1.00
C LEU A 59 -2.00 -13.64 1.66
N ILE A 60 -3.01 -13.29 0.86
CA ILE A 60 -4.37 -13.12 1.37
C ILE A 60 -4.96 -14.47 1.79
N ASN A 61 -4.75 -15.55 1.02
CA ASN A 61 -5.19 -16.89 1.44
C ASN A 61 -4.60 -17.30 2.79
N GLY A 62 -3.29 -17.08 2.97
CA GLY A 62 -2.58 -17.45 4.20
C GLY A 62 -2.97 -16.60 5.39
N ALA A 63 -3.04 -15.27 5.24
CA ALA A 63 -3.42 -14.37 6.32
C ALA A 63 -4.88 -14.55 6.76
N MET A 64 -5.79 -14.84 5.82
CA MET A 64 -7.21 -15.04 6.12
C MET A 64 -7.53 -16.47 6.60
N GLY A 65 -6.54 -17.37 6.64
CA GLY A 65 -6.75 -18.76 7.03
C GLY A 65 -7.61 -19.55 6.04
N LEU A 66 -7.61 -19.14 4.76
CA LEU A 66 -8.37 -19.79 3.69
C LEU A 66 -7.62 -20.99 3.10
N ALA A 67 -6.29 -21.00 3.21
CA ALA A 67 -5.46 -22.13 2.82
C ALA A 67 -4.16 -22.17 3.63
N GLY A 68 -3.66 -23.39 3.90
CA GLY A 68 -2.39 -23.62 4.58
C GLY A 68 -2.39 -23.25 6.08
N ASP A 69 -1.21 -23.26 6.67
CA ASP A 69 -0.99 -22.84 8.06
C ASP A 69 -0.87 -21.31 8.14
N SER A 70 -1.91 -20.68 8.70
CA SER A 70 -1.97 -19.22 8.87
C SER A 70 -0.90 -18.67 9.82
N SER A 71 -0.25 -19.51 10.62
CA SER A 71 0.87 -19.11 11.49
C SER A 71 2.10 -18.66 10.69
N GLN A 72 2.28 -19.18 9.47
CA GLN A 72 3.38 -18.80 8.56
C GLN A 72 3.23 -17.36 8.03
N PHE A 73 2.05 -16.75 8.17
CA PHE A 73 1.71 -15.43 7.65
C PHE A 73 1.59 -14.37 8.75
N VAL A 74 2.11 -14.63 9.97
CA VAL A 74 2.11 -13.64 11.06
C VAL A 74 2.83 -12.35 10.65
N TRP A 75 3.93 -12.43 9.92
CA TRP A 75 4.63 -11.25 9.39
C TRP A 75 3.72 -10.40 8.48
N PHE A 76 2.91 -11.03 7.63
CA PHE A 76 2.00 -10.33 6.72
C PHE A 76 0.81 -9.75 7.48
N LYS A 77 0.29 -10.46 8.48
CA LYS A 77 -0.71 -9.92 9.41
C LYS A 77 -0.23 -8.68 10.17
N CYS A 78 1.05 -8.62 10.53
CA CYS A 78 1.65 -7.40 11.10
C CYS A 78 1.62 -6.24 10.10
N PHE A 79 1.85 -6.49 8.82
CA PHE A 79 1.74 -5.46 7.78
C PHE A 79 0.29 -5.01 7.57
N LEU A 80 -0.67 -5.93 7.55
CA LEU A 80 -2.11 -5.61 7.49
C LEU A 80 -2.52 -4.77 8.72
N ALA A 81 -2.01 -5.08 9.91
CA ALA A 81 -2.27 -4.30 11.13
C ALA A 81 -1.67 -2.89 11.05
N LEU A 82 -0.46 -2.76 10.50
CA LEU A 82 0.15 -1.46 10.23
C LEU A 82 -0.66 -0.68 9.18
N GLU A 83 -1.18 -1.36 8.16
CA GLU A 83 -2.02 -0.76 7.15
C GLU A 83 -3.29 -0.17 7.77
N ALA A 84 -4.02 -0.98 8.54
CA ALA A 84 -5.25 -0.55 9.20
C ALA A 84 -5.03 0.58 10.21
N SER A 85 -3.98 0.50 11.03
CA SER A 85 -3.74 1.45 12.13
C SER A 85 -3.03 2.74 11.70
N PHE A 86 -2.22 2.70 10.64
CA PHE A 86 -1.41 3.83 10.20
C PHE A 86 -1.71 4.24 8.76
N GLN A 87 -1.63 3.32 7.79
CA GLN A 87 -1.75 3.67 6.38
C GLN A 87 -3.15 4.17 6.00
N VAL A 88 -4.21 3.47 6.44
CA VAL A 88 -5.61 3.85 6.18
C VAL A 88 -5.94 5.26 6.69
N PRO A 89 -5.62 5.64 7.95
CA PRO A 89 -5.74 7.03 8.39
C PRO A 89 -4.94 8.01 7.52
N VAL A 90 -3.73 7.64 7.09
CA VAL A 90 -2.90 8.48 6.21
C VAL A 90 -3.52 8.63 4.82
N PHE A 91 -4.25 7.66 4.28
CA PHE A 91 -4.95 7.83 3.00
C PHE A 91 -5.91 9.02 3.05
N VAL A 92 -6.70 9.11 4.13
CA VAL A 92 -7.67 10.19 4.34
C VAL A 92 -6.95 11.54 4.56
N LEU A 93 -5.94 11.56 5.42
CA LEU A 93 -5.17 12.78 5.70
C LEU A 93 -4.37 13.25 4.48
N GLY A 94 -3.79 12.31 3.74
CA GLY A 94 -3.04 12.51 2.51
C GLY A 94 -3.92 13.11 1.41
N MET A 95 -5.07 12.50 1.13
CA MET A 95 -6.07 13.07 0.21
C MET A 95 -6.46 14.48 0.61
N ARG A 96 -6.78 14.71 1.89
CA ARG A 96 -7.14 16.05 2.39
C ARG A 96 -5.98 17.06 2.26
N GLY A 97 -4.76 16.65 2.59
CA GLY A 97 -3.57 17.50 2.55
C GLY A 97 -3.20 17.89 1.11
N LEU A 98 -3.19 16.92 0.20
CA LEU A 98 -2.97 17.12 -1.23
C LEU A 98 -4.07 17.99 -1.84
N TRP A 99 -5.34 17.71 -1.50
CA TRP A 99 -6.47 18.55 -1.91
C TRP A 99 -6.24 19.99 -1.50
N LYS A 100 -5.91 20.24 -0.22
CA LYS A 100 -5.69 21.59 0.33
C LYS A 100 -4.37 22.25 -0.09
N ASP A 101 -3.52 21.62 -0.90
CA ASP A 101 -2.20 22.13 -1.28
C ASP A 101 -1.32 22.44 -0.04
N SER A 102 -1.42 21.58 0.98
CA SER A 102 -0.76 21.80 2.27
C SER A 102 0.61 21.13 2.32
N ARG A 103 1.67 21.95 2.39
CA ARG A 103 3.06 21.45 2.52
C ARG A 103 3.33 20.67 3.81
N SER A 104 2.52 20.90 4.86
CA SER A 104 2.63 20.19 6.13
C SER A 104 2.38 18.68 6.00
N ILE A 105 1.71 18.23 4.93
CA ILE A 105 1.45 16.80 4.71
C ILE A 105 2.69 16.03 4.24
N TYR A 106 3.71 16.70 3.70
CA TYR A 106 4.84 16.04 3.04
C TYR A 106 5.59 15.09 3.96
N VAL A 107 5.79 15.46 5.22
CA VAL A 107 6.46 14.59 6.20
C VAL A 107 5.66 13.32 6.45
N LEU A 108 4.34 13.43 6.59
CA LEU A 108 3.48 12.27 6.79
C LEU A 108 3.46 11.38 5.54
N LEU A 109 3.40 11.97 4.34
CA LEU A 109 3.47 11.22 3.08
C LEU A 109 4.82 10.52 2.90
N LEU A 110 5.93 11.13 3.32
CA LEU A 110 7.25 10.49 3.29
C LEU A 110 7.29 9.23 4.16
N ILE A 111 6.84 9.35 5.42
CA ILE A 111 6.83 8.22 6.37
C ILE A 111 5.91 7.10 5.85
N TYR A 112 4.73 7.47 5.38
CA TYR A 112 3.78 6.54 4.77
C TYR A 112 4.36 5.82 3.56
N ALA A 113 4.94 6.57 2.62
CA ALA A 113 5.43 6.04 1.36
C ALA A 113 6.59 5.07 1.59
N ALA A 114 7.52 5.42 2.49
CA ALA A 114 8.64 4.57 2.86
C ALA A 114 8.13 3.28 3.53
N SER A 115 7.24 3.41 4.51
CA SER A 115 6.63 2.26 5.20
C SER A 115 5.93 1.32 4.22
N THR A 116 5.11 1.86 3.31
CA THR A 116 4.35 1.07 2.34
C THR A 116 5.27 0.37 1.35
N ALA A 117 6.30 1.05 0.84
CA ALA A 117 7.29 0.41 -0.03
C ALA A 117 7.99 -0.76 0.68
N THR A 118 8.33 -0.60 1.96
CA THR A 118 8.95 -1.65 2.78
C THR A 118 8.01 -2.83 3.04
N THR A 119 6.72 -2.61 3.28
CA THR A 119 5.76 -3.71 3.52
C THR A 119 5.37 -4.44 2.23
N THR A 120 5.34 -3.76 1.09
CA THR A 120 4.96 -4.36 -0.21
C THR A 120 6.12 -5.12 -0.86
N LEU A 121 7.37 -4.74 -0.60
CA LEU A 121 8.53 -5.41 -1.19
C LEU A 121 8.60 -6.93 -0.89
N PRO A 122 8.44 -7.40 0.37
CA PRO A 122 8.35 -8.83 0.67
C PRO A 122 7.21 -9.53 -0.06
N CYS A 123 6.07 -8.84 -0.25
CA CYS A 123 4.92 -9.40 -0.96
C CYS A 123 5.26 -9.67 -2.42
N VAL A 124 5.92 -8.72 -3.11
CA VAL A 124 6.42 -8.92 -4.48
C VAL A 124 7.42 -10.07 -4.54
N ALA A 125 8.34 -10.16 -3.56
CA ALA A 125 9.32 -11.24 -3.50
C ALA A 125 8.67 -12.61 -3.36
N VAL A 126 7.63 -12.74 -2.51
CA VAL A 126 6.84 -13.98 -2.39
C VAL A 126 6.24 -14.37 -3.74
N LEU A 127 5.57 -13.45 -4.43
CA LEU A 127 4.93 -13.74 -5.72
C LEU A 127 5.91 -14.17 -6.81
N LEU A 128 7.12 -13.62 -6.81
CA LEU A 128 8.20 -14.01 -7.73
C LEU A 128 8.81 -15.37 -7.36
N GLY A 129 8.89 -15.69 -6.07
CA GLY A 129 9.46 -16.93 -5.55
C GLY A 129 8.50 -18.13 -5.59
N MET A 130 7.19 -17.90 -5.73
CA MET A 130 6.20 -18.98 -5.80
C MET A 130 6.45 -19.90 -7.00
N PRO A 131 6.38 -21.24 -6.85
CA PRO A 131 6.53 -22.16 -7.97
C PRO A 131 5.39 -22.00 -8.99
N ALA A 132 5.68 -22.33 -10.25
CA ALA A 132 4.66 -22.41 -11.28
C ALA A 132 3.78 -23.64 -11.06
N THR A 133 2.49 -23.55 -11.39
CA THR A 133 1.56 -24.68 -11.26
C THR A 133 1.89 -25.75 -12.31
N SER A 134 2.19 -26.95 -11.85
CA SER A 134 2.44 -28.14 -12.67
C SER A 134 1.78 -29.39 -12.05
N ALA A 135 1.80 -30.51 -12.76
CA ALA A 135 1.26 -31.77 -12.22
C ALA A 135 1.98 -32.17 -10.92
N GLU A 136 3.28 -31.91 -10.84
CA GLU A 136 4.13 -32.22 -9.68
C GLU A 136 3.78 -31.34 -8.48
N THR A 137 3.60 -30.02 -8.67
CA THR A 137 3.25 -29.12 -7.54
C THR A 137 1.86 -29.44 -7.00
N VAL A 138 0.92 -29.78 -7.88
CA VAL A 138 -0.43 -30.22 -7.50
C VAL A 138 -0.38 -31.55 -6.74
N ALA A 139 0.34 -32.55 -7.25
CA ALA A 139 0.49 -33.85 -6.59
C ALA A 139 1.17 -33.75 -5.22
N ALA A 140 2.12 -32.82 -5.07
CA ALA A 140 2.82 -32.56 -3.82
C ALA A 140 2.04 -31.66 -2.84
N GLY A 141 0.87 -31.15 -3.23
CA GLY A 141 0.10 -30.20 -2.41
C GLY A 141 0.83 -28.88 -2.14
N VAL A 142 1.82 -28.54 -2.98
CA VAL A 142 2.61 -27.32 -2.85
C VAL A 142 1.81 -26.17 -3.46
N GLN A 143 1.69 -25.08 -2.71
CA GLN A 143 1.06 -23.88 -3.23
C GLN A 143 1.85 -23.37 -4.45
N SER A 144 1.15 -23.10 -5.54
CA SER A 144 1.75 -22.67 -6.81
C SER A 144 0.85 -21.67 -7.52
N LEU A 145 1.40 -20.91 -8.47
CA LEU A 145 0.65 -19.94 -9.27
C LEU A 145 0.67 -20.33 -10.74
N THR A 146 -0.46 -20.20 -11.44
CA THR A 146 -0.45 -20.27 -12.90
C THR A 146 0.22 -19.01 -13.48
N SER A 147 0.63 -19.05 -14.75
CA SER A 147 1.22 -17.88 -15.40
C SER A 147 0.26 -16.67 -15.42
N SER A 148 -1.05 -16.91 -15.59
CA SER A 148 -2.06 -15.85 -15.58
C SER A 148 -2.28 -15.29 -14.18
N GLN A 149 -2.34 -16.14 -13.15
CA GLN A 149 -2.45 -15.70 -11.75
C GLN A 149 -1.22 -14.89 -11.32
N ARG A 150 -0.02 -15.36 -11.65
CA ARG A 150 1.22 -14.62 -11.34
C ARG A 150 1.24 -13.27 -12.03
N LEU A 151 0.87 -13.19 -13.32
CA LEU A 151 0.81 -11.93 -14.04
C LEU A 151 -0.22 -10.98 -13.40
N LEU A 152 -1.43 -11.47 -13.12
CA LEU A 152 -2.49 -10.70 -12.46
C LEU A 152 -2.01 -10.11 -11.12
N LEU A 153 -1.39 -10.94 -10.27
CA LEU A 153 -0.87 -10.51 -8.97
C LEU A 153 0.28 -9.52 -9.12
N LEU A 154 1.24 -9.77 -10.01
CA LEU A 154 2.37 -8.84 -10.22
C LEU A 154 1.90 -7.49 -10.78
N THR A 155 0.95 -7.47 -11.72
CA THR A 155 0.35 -6.23 -12.22
C THR A 155 -0.40 -5.48 -11.12
N SER A 156 -0.90 -6.16 -10.09
CA SER A 156 -1.49 -5.53 -8.92
C SER A 156 -0.43 -5.04 -7.92
N TYR A 157 0.52 -5.87 -7.51
CA TYR A 157 1.46 -5.53 -6.43
C TYR A 157 2.60 -4.60 -6.88
N ILE A 158 3.09 -4.70 -8.13
CA ILE A 158 4.23 -3.89 -8.60
C ILE A 158 3.89 -2.39 -8.59
N PRO A 159 2.74 -1.91 -9.11
CA PRO A 159 2.38 -0.50 -9.00
C PRO A 159 2.27 -0.01 -7.55
N PHE A 160 1.74 -0.85 -6.66
CA PHE A 160 1.61 -0.56 -5.22
C PHE A 160 2.93 -0.61 -4.47
N PHE A 161 4.01 -1.10 -5.09
CA PHE A 161 5.38 -0.96 -4.59
C PHE A 161 6.10 0.24 -5.21
N LEU A 162 6.10 0.34 -6.54
CA LEU A 162 6.85 1.36 -7.26
C LEU A 162 6.33 2.78 -6.99
N LEU A 163 5.01 2.95 -6.86
CA LEU A 163 4.44 4.27 -6.62
C LEU A 163 4.80 4.80 -5.21
N PRO A 164 4.65 4.03 -4.11
CA PRO A 164 5.17 4.46 -2.81
C PRO A 164 6.69 4.66 -2.79
N LEU A 165 7.46 3.82 -3.49
CA LEU A 165 8.91 4.03 -3.61
C LEU A 165 9.23 5.37 -4.27
N PHE A 166 8.55 5.70 -5.37
CA PHE A 166 8.70 6.99 -6.05
C PHE A 166 8.24 8.15 -5.15
N MET A 167 7.08 8.01 -4.50
CA MET A 167 6.53 9.02 -3.58
C MET A 167 7.49 9.31 -2.41
N THR A 168 8.23 8.29 -1.93
CA THR A 168 9.27 8.45 -0.90
C THR A 168 10.35 9.42 -1.37
N VAL A 169 10.88 9.21 -2.57
CA VAL A 169 11.93 10.07 -3.14
C VAL A 169 11.40 11.48 -3.40
N ASP A 170 10.22 11.61 -4.01
CA ASP A 170 9.61 12.92 -4.29
C ASP A 170 9.37 13.73 -3.01
N MET A 171 8.75 13.12 -1.98
CA MET A 171 8.51 13.81 -0.70
C MET A 171 9.81 14.18 0.01
N ALA A 172 10.83 13.31 -0.02
CA ALA A 172 12.14 13.62 0.55
C ALA A 172 12.79 14.84 -0.13
N LEU A 173 12.75 14.91 -1.46
CA LEU A 173 13.29 16.03 -2.22
C LEU A 173 12.54 17.33 -1.93
N ARG A 174 11.20 17.30 -1.89
CA ARG A 174 10.38 18.47 -1.56
C ARG A 174 10.65 18.98 -0.15
N ILE A 175 10.79 18.09 0.84
CA ILE A 175 11.12 18.45 2.21
C ILE A 175 12.53 19.05 2.28
N LEU A 176 13.51 18.43 1.63
CA LEU A 176 14.89 18.92 1.62
C LEU A 176 14.99 20.34 1.04
N GLN A 177 14.26 20.63 -0.03
CA GLN A 177 14.16 21.98 -0.59
C GLN A 177 13.61 22.99 0.43
N LEU A 178 12.56 22.63 1.18
CA LEU A 178 12.00 23.49 2.23
C LEU A 178 13.00 23.71 3.39
N VAL A 179 13.77 22.69 3.76
CA VAL A 179 14.83 22.81 4.76
C VAL A 179 15.93 23.76 4.30
N HIS A 180 16.38 23.67 3.05
CA HIS A 180 17.37 24.59 2.49
C HIS A 180 16.88 26.04 2.48
N VAL A 181 15.62 26.26 2.08
CA VAL A 181 15.00 27.61 2.12
C VAL A 181 14.95 28.14 3.56
N GLY A 182 14.55 27.32 4.53
CA GLY A 182 14.51 27.70 5.94
C GLY A 182 15.89 28.02 6.52
N ALA A 183 16.90 27.23 6.17
CA ALA A 183 18.29 27.47 6.59
C ALA A 183 18.83 28.80 6.06
N ALA A 184 18.63 29.07 4.77
CA ALA A 184 19.06 30.33 4.14
C ALA A 184 18.38 31.56 4.77
N ALA A 185 17.07 31.48 5.05
CA ALA A 185 16.34 32.56 5.72
C ALA A 185 16.85 32.83 7.15
N THR A 186 17.27 31.78 7.86
CA THR A 186 17.84 31.88 9.21
C THR A 186 19.19 32.60 9.19
N VAL A 187 20.04 32.33 8.19
CA VAL A 187 21.33 33.02 8.01
C VAL A 187 21.10 34.50 7.72
N GLN A 188 20.21 34.83 6.77
CA GLN A 188 19.91 36.23 6.42
C GLN A 188 19.40 37.05 7.61
N LYS A 189 18.63 36.44 8.52
CA LYS A 189 18.14 37.11 9.73
C LYS A 189 19.24 37.40 10.75
N LYS A 190 20.33 36.62 10.76
CA LYS A 190 21.49 36.85 11.66
C LYS A 190 22.45 37.93 11.15
N THR A 191 22.43 38.21 9.84
CA THR A 191 23.30 39.20 9.19
C THR A 191 22.67 40.60 9.11
N LYS A 192 21.38 40.73 9.45
CA LYS A 192 20.67 41.99 9.60
C LYS A 192 20.52 42.34 11.07
#